data_AF-A0A1A5D704-F1
#
_entry.id   AF-A0A1A5D704-F1
#
_cell.length_a   1.000
_cell.length_b   1.000
_cell.length_c   1.000
_cell.angle_alpha   90.00
_cell.angle_beta   90.00
_cell.angle_gamma   90.00
#
_symmetry.space_group_name_H-M   'P 1'
#
loop_
_entity.id
_entity.type
_entity.pdbx_description
1 polymer ?
#
loop_
_entity_poly.entity_id
_entity_poly.type
_entity_poly.pdbx_seq_one_letter_code
_entity_poly.pdbx_strand_id
1 'polypeptide(L)'
;MTEGIGCMSLAGRCSNAEFGALLVQAQQGGGEASPRLLKALVPLLVAFFEGQVQAGRMRGEDLGEVLRATLKAVDSQRASYDPAGPFRAWLLDIARQELGEYQRRSAAQVVLSQADARQRLSRTSRKCARVL
;
A
#
# COMPACT_ATOMS: atom_id res chain seq x y z
N MET A 1 -1.56 -29.15 -19.39
CA MET A 1 -1.66 -27.89 -20.14
C MET A 1 -1.66 -26.75 -19.13
N THR A 2 -0.47 -26.40 -18.66
CA THR A 2 -0.25 -25.25 -17.78
C THR A 2 -0.14 -24.02 -18.67
N GLU A 3 -1.23 -23.29 -18.79
CA GLU A 3 -1.22 -21.98 -19.45
C GLU A 3 -0.29 -21.07 -18.64
N GLY A 4 0.85 -20.74 -19.24
CA GLY A 4 1.73 -19.72 -18.71
C GLY A 4 0.92 -18.44 -18.56
N ILE A 5 0.83 -17.97 -17.32
CA ILE A 5 0.34 -16.63 -16.99
C ILE A 5 1.43 -15.68 -17.49
N GLY A 6 1.41 -15.45 -18.80
CA GLY A 6 2.27 -14.54 -19.49
C GLY A 6 2.10 -13.17 -18.88
N CYS A 7 3.24 -12.59 -18.52
CA CYS A 7 3.41 -11.19 -18.19
C CYS A 7 2.52 -10.34 -19.13
N MET A 8 1.69 -9.46 -18.55
CA MET A 8 0.85 -8.47 -19.25
C MET A 8 -0.47 -8.98 -19.85
N SER A 9 -1.49 -9.12 -19.00
CA SER A 9 -2.87 -8.91 -19.45
C SER A 9 -3.03 -7.45 -19.88
N LEU A 10 -3.07 -7.22 -21.20
CA LEU A 10 -3.53 -5.98 -21.85
C LEU A 10 -5.05 -5.81 -21.69
N ALA A 11 -5.61 -6.10 -20.51
CA ALA A 11 -6.91 -5.58 -20.15
C ALA A 11 -6.78 -4.05 -20.01
N GLY A 12 -7.10 -3.34 -21.10
CA GLY A 12 -7.49 -1.93 -21.17
C GLY A 12 -6.75 -0.96 -20.25
N ARG A 13 -5.82 -0.17 -20.80
CA ARG A 13 -5.36 1.07 -20.16
C ARG A 13 -6.56 1.98 -19.92
N CYS A 14 -7.21 1.85 -18.77
CA CYS A 14 -8.31 2.71 -18.40
C CYS A 14 -7.75 4.13 -18.30
N SER A 15 -8.34 5.03 -19.09
CA SER A 15 -8.15 6.45 -18.97
C SER A 15 -8.61 6.94 -17.60
N ASN A 16 -8.21 8.15 -17.25
CA ASN A 16 -8.65 8.78 -16.01
C ASN A 16 -10.19 8.86 -15.91
N ALA A 17 -10.87 9.11 -17.03
CA ALA A 17 -12.32 9.14 -17.10
C ALA A 17 -12.95 7.76 -16.91
N GLU A 18 -12.40 6.71 -17.52
CA GLU A 18 -12.89 5.33 -17.34
C GLU A 18 -12.76 4.86 -15.89
N PHE A 19 -11.67 5.21 -15.20
CA PHE A 19 -11.54 4.92 -13.77
C PHE A 19 -12.58 5.66 -12.93
N GLY A 20 -12.81 6.94 -13.19
CA GLY A 20 -13.84 7.71 -12.52
C GLY A 20 -15.23 7.10 -12.71
N ALA A 21 -15.56 6.69 -13.93
CA ALA A 21 -16.83 6.02 -14.25
C ALA A 21 -16.98 4.69 -13.50
N LEU A 22 -15.92 3.87 -13.45
CA LEU A 22 -15.93 2.62 -12.68
C LEU A 22 -16.15 2.86 -11.18
N LEU A 23 -15.53 3.91 -10.62
CA LEU A 23 -15.71 4.26 -9.21
C LEU A 23 -17.15 4.72 -8.93
N VAL A 24 -17.75 5.53 -9.80
CA VAL A 24 -19.15 5.97 -9.68
C VAL A 24 -20.11 4.78 -9.78
N GLN A 25 -19.88 3.84 -10.70
CA GLN A 25 -20.67 2.61 -10.79
C GLN A 25 -20.54 1.75 -9.52
N ALA A 26 -19.34 1.68 -8.94
CA ALA A 26 -19.11 0.98 -7.68
C ALA A 26 -19.82 1.65 -6.49
N GLN A 27 -19.99 2.99 -6.50
CA GLN A 27 -20.79 3.70 -5.49
C GLN A 27 -22.28 3.38 -5.58
N GLN A 28 -22.81 3.15 -6.79
CA GLN A 28 -24.22 2.88 -7.03
C GLN A 28 -24.67 1.44 -6.71
N GLY A 29 -23.76 0.59 -6.21
CA GLY A 29 -24.13 -0.71 -5.64
C GLY A 29 -24.18 -1.89 -6.62
N GLY A 30 -23.50 -1.81 -7.77
CA GLY A 30 -23.33 -2.98 -8.64
C GLY A 30 -22.38 -4.02 -8.03
N GLY A 31 -22.84 -5.26 -7.81
CA GLY A 31 -22.05 -6.34 -7.18
C GLY A 31 -20.72 -6.63 -7.89
N GLU A 32 -20.66 -6.44 -9.20
CA GLU A 32 -19.44 -6.65 -10.02
C GLU A 32 -18.58 -5.39 -10.20
N ALA A 33 -19.08 -4.20 -9.85
CA ALA A 33 -18.38 -2.94 -10.09
C ALA A 33 -17.18 -2.73 -9.14
N SER A 34 -17.30 -3.17 -7.87
CA SER A 34 -16.21 -3.06 -6.89
C SER A 34 -15.04 -3.99 -7.21
N PRO A 35 -15.24 -5.30 -7.50
CA PRO A 35 -14.14 -6.19 -7.88
C PRO A 35 -13.46 -5.76 -9.20
N ARG A 36 -14.22 -5.27 -10.18
CA ARG A 36 -13.69 -4.79 -11.46
C ARG A 36 -12.81 -3.56 -11.28
N LEU A 37 -13.27 -2.60 -10.47
CA LEU A 37 -12.47 -1.42 -10.11
C LEU A 37 -11.15 -1.84 -9.45
N LEU A 38 -11.22 -2.63 -8.36
CA LEU A 38 -10.02 -2.99 -7.61
C LEU A 38 -8.99 -3.72 -8.48
N LYS A 39 -9.44 -4.64 -9.35
CA LYS A 39 -8.57 -5.31 -10.34
C LYS A 39 -7.88 -4.32 -11.28
N ALA A 40 -8.58 -3.26 -11.71
CA ALA A 40 -8.01 -2.24 -12.58
C ALA A 40 -7.02 -1.31 -11.85
N LEU A 41 -7.15 -1.13 -10.53
CA LEU A 41 -6.26 -0.30 -9.72
C LEU A 41 -4.94 -0.98 -9.35
N VAL A 42 -4.96 -2.31 -9.15
CA VAL A 42 -3.79 -3.10 -8.76
C VAL A 42 -2.54 -2.77 -9.61
N PRO A 43 -2.54 -2.83 -10.95
CA PRO A 43 -1.33 -2.57 -11.73
C PRO A 43 -0.79 -1.15 -11.57
N LEU A 44 -1.66 -0.16 -11.31
CA LEU A 44 -1.22 1.22 -11.07
C LEU A 44 -0.53 1.39 -9.73
N LEU A 45 -1.11 0.79 -8.68
CA LEU A 45 -0.57 0.86 -7.33
C LEU A 45 0.72 0.06 -7.22
N VAL A 46 0.80 -1.12 -7.87
CA VAL A 46 2.03 -1.91 -7.96
C VAL A 46 3.15 -1.08 -8.58
N ALA A 47 2.92 -0.48 -9.77
CA ALA A 47 3.94 0.34 -10.42
C ALA A 47 4.39 1.53 -9.55
N PHE A 48 3.45 2.17 -8.84
CA PHE A 48 3.76 3.27 -7.91
C PHE A 48 4.65 2.80 -6.75
N PHE A 49 4.30 1.69 -6.08
CA PHE A 49 5.03 1.18 -4.93
C PHE A 49 6.36 0.53 -5.31
N GLU A 50 6.44 -0.17 -6.45
CA GLU A 50 7.72 -0.63 -7.01
C GLU A 50 8.69 0.54 -7.22
N GLY A 51 8.19 1.67 -7.73
CA GLY A 51 8.98 2.91 -7.82
C GLY A 51 9.46 3.42 -6.45
N GLN A 52 8.68 3.23 -5.38
CA GLN A 52 9.11 3.60 -4.02
C GLN A 52 10.15 2.62 -3.46
N VAL A 53 10.06 1.34 -3.80
CA VAL A 53 11.05 0.32 -3.45
C VAL A 53 12.38 0.62 -4.15
N GLN A 54 12.35 0.91 -5.45
CA GLN A 54 13.54 1.31 -6.21
C GLN A 54 14.18 2.60 -5.68
N ALA A 55 13.36 3.53 -5.19
CA ALA A 55 13.82 4.76 -4.55
C ALA A 55 14.30 4.59 -3.11
N GLY A 56 14.30 3.37 -2.55
CA GLY A 56 14.72 3.07 -1.18
C GLY A 56 13.78 3.63 -0.09
N ARG A 57 12.55 4.01 -0.44
CA ARG A 57 11.56 4.57 0.49
C ARG A 57 10.65 3.52 1.13
N MET A 58 10.76 2.28 0.66
CA MET A 58 9.99 1.11 1.11
C MET A 58 10.81 -0.16 0.89
N ARG A 59 10.65 -1.15 1.77
CA ARG A 59 11.23 -2.48 1.56
C ARG A 59 10.33 -3.31 0.64
N GLY A 60 10.92 -4.05 -0.29
CA GLY A 60 10.16 -4.86 -1.26
C GLY A 60 9.24 -5.90 -0.61
N GLU A 61 9.65 -6.46 0.53
CA GLU A 61 8.85 -7.42 1.31
C GLU A 61 7.54 -6.84 1.88
N ASP A 62 7.50 -5.52 2.11
CA ASP A 62 6.34 -4.84 2.70
C ASP A 62 5.32 -4.37 1.63
N LEU A 63 5.68 -4.44 0.34
CA LEU A 63 4.87 -3.93 -0.77
C LEU A 63 3.46 -4.53 -0.76
N GLY A 64 3.36 -5.85 -0.58
CA GLY A 64 2.07 -6.54 -0.56
C GLY A 64 1.17 -6.13 0.62
N GLU A 65 1.76 -5.78 1.77
CA GLU A 65 1.00 -5.25 2.90
C GLU A 65 0.48 -3.84 2.61
N VAL A 66 1.35 -2.95 2.15
CA VAL A 66 0.98 -1.55 1.87
C VAL A 66 -0.01 -1.45 0.70
N LEU A 67 0.14 -2.29 -0.32
CA LEU A 67 -0.84 -2.39 -1.42
C LEU A 67 -2.24 -2.76 -0.89
N ARG A 68 -2.33 -3.75 0.01
CA ARG A 68 -3.63 -4.15 0.61
C ARG A 68 -4.21 -3.04 1.49
N ALA A 69 -3.38 -2.38 2.29
CA ALA A 69 -3.82 -1.22 3.09
C ALA A 69 -4.37 -0.10 2.20
N THR A 70 -3.69 0.19 1.08
CA THR A 70 -4.11 1.19 0.10
C THR A 70 -5.43 0.83 -0.57
N LEU A 71 -5.61 -0.42 -1.00
CA LEU A 71 -6.89 -0.86 -1.59
C LEU A 71 -8.06 -0.73 -0.58
N LYS A 72 -7.81 -1.02 0.70
CA LYS A 72 -8.80 -0.83 1.78
C LYS A 72 -9.11 0.66 2.01
N ALA A 73 -8.09 1.52 1.97
CA ALA A 73 -8.26 2.96 2.08
C ALA A 73 -9.09 3.53 0.91
N VAL A 74 -8.81 3.09 -0.32
CA VAL A 74 -9.59 3.44 -1.52
C VAL A 74 -11.05 3.07 -1.36
N ASP A 75 -11.35 1.85 -0.91
CA ASP A 75 -12.74 1.42 -0.71
C ASP A 75 -13.45 2.25 0.37
N SER A 76 -12.75 2.56 1.47
CA SER A 76 -13.28 3.38 2.57
C SER A 76 -13.54 4.83 2.16
N GLN A 77 -12.70 5.40 1.30
CA GLN A 77 -12.80 6.78 0.83
C GLN A 77 -13.64 6.92 -0.45
N ARG A 78 -14.09 5.81 -1.03
CA ARG A 78 -14.79 5.77 -2.33
C ARG A 78 -15.97 6.73 -2.43
N ALA A 79 -16.75 6.85 -1.36
CA ALA A 79 -17.92 7.73 -1.30
C ALA A 79 -17.57 9.24 -1.28
N SER A 80 -16.31 9.58 -1.00
CA SER A 80 -15.81 10.96 -0.96
C SER A 80 -15.20 11.42 -2.28
N TYR A 81 -15.18 10.57 -3.31
CA TYR A 81 -14.64 10.93 -4.61
C TYR A 81 -15.58 11.88 -5.36
N ASP A 82 -15.03 13.03 -5.78
CA ASP A 82 -15.69 13.98 -6.69
C ASP A 82 -15.39 13.62 -8.16
N PRO A 83 -16.41 13.27 -8.98
CA PRO A 83 -16.24 12.98 -10.40
C PRO A 83 -15.73 14.14 -11.25
N ALA A 84 -15.83 15.39 -10.78
CA ALA A 84 -15.26 16.55 -11.48
C ALA A 84 -13.72 16.57 -11.43
N GLY A 85 -13.11 15.85 -10.48
CA GLY A 85 -11.67 15.79 -10.28
C GLY A 85 -10.98 14.67 -11.07
N PRO A 86 -9.64 14.77 -11.26
CA PRO A 86 -8.88 13.70 -11.89
C PRO A 86 -8.70 12.49 -10.95
N PHE A 87 -9.36 11.36 -11.25
CA PHE A 87 -9.26 10.09 -10.52
C PHE A 87 -7.83 9.70 -10.10
N ARG A 88 -6.86 9.76 -11.02
CA ARG A 88 -5.48 9.34 -10.72
C ARG A 88 -4.81 10.23 -9.68
N ALA A 89 -5.16 11.51 -9.62
CA ALA A 89 -4.63 12.41 -8.59
C ALA A 89 -5.18 12.02 -7.21
N TRP A 90 -6.49 11.78 -7.13
CA TRP A 90 -7.14 11.29 -5.92
C TRP A 90 -6.56 9.95 -5.43
N LEU A 91 -6.38 8.99 -6.35
CA LEU A 91 -5.77 7.69 -6.02
C LEU A 91 -4.34 7.84 -5.50
N LEU A 92 -3.53 8.69 -6.15
CA LEU A 92 -2.13 8.90 -5.75
C LEU A 92 -2.02 9.62 -4.41
N ASP A 93 -2.99 10.46 -4.05
CA ASP A 93 -3.03 11.08 -2.73
C ASP A 93 -3.20 10.01 -1.63
N ILE A 94 -4.16 9.11 -1.79
CA ILE A 94 -4.35 7.96 -0.89
C ILE A 94 -3.08 7.10 -0.80
N ALA A 95 -2.47 6.78 -1.95
CA ALA A 95 -1.25 5.98 -1.97
C ALA A 95 -0.07 6.66 -1.25
N ARG A 96 0.03 8.00 -1.32
CA ARG A 96 1.05 8.78 -0.60
C ARG A 96 0.78 8.81 0.91
N GLN A 97 -0.49 8.95 1.32
CA GLN A 97 -0.88 8.90 2.72
C GLN A 97 -0.47 7.54 3.34
N GLU A 98 -0.81 6.44 2.67
CA GLU A 98 -0.45 5.08 3.10
C GLU A 98 1.06 4.83 3.12
N LEU A 99 1.80 5.37 2.15
CA LEU A 99 3.26 5.36 2.18
C LEU A 99 3.82 6.10 3.40
N GLY A 100 3.23 7.25 3.75
CA GLY A 100 3.59 8.02 4.95
C GLY A 100 3.28 7.25 6.24
N GLU A 101 2.13 6.58 6.30
CA GLU A 101 1.79 5.71 7.43
C GLU A 101 2.75 4.53 7.56
N TYR A 102 3.11 3.89 6.45
CA TYR A 102 4.14 2.86 6.42
C TYR A 102 5.46 3.40 6.99
N GLN A 103 5.95 4.54 6.50
CA GLN A 103 7.21 5.14 6.95
C GLN A 103 7.19 5.47 8.45
N ARG A 104 6.06 5.98 8.96
CA ARG A 104 5.87 6.22 10.41
C ARG A 104 5.95 4.92 11.21
N ARG A 105 5.25 3.87 10.77
CA ARG A 105 5.27 2.55 11.42
C ARG A 105 6.66 1.92 11.40
N SER A 106 7.37 1.96 10.27
CA SER A 106 8.73 1.44 10.13
C SER A 106 9.72 2.20 11.02
N ALA A 107 9.62 3.53 11.08
CA ALA A 107 10.46 4.33 11.98
C ALA A 107 10.21 3.99 13.45
N ALA A 108 8.94 3.83 13.86
CA ALA A 108 8.58 3.42 15.21
C ALA A 108 9.14 2.03 15.56
N GLN A 109 9.06 1.05 14.64
CA GLN A 109 9.59 -0.30 14.85
C GLN A 109 11.12 -0.30 15.07
N VAL A 110 11.86 0.53 14.30
CA VAL A 110 13.31 0.67 14.46
C VAL A 110 13.66 1.23 15.85
N VAL A 111 12.91 2.23 16.34
CA VAL A 111 13.12 2.81 17.68
C VAL A 111 12.88 1.78 18.78
N LEU A 112 11.77 1.03 18.69
CA LEU A 112 11.42 -0.01 19.65
C LEU A 112 12.49 -1.11 19.70
N SER A 113 12.94 -1.58 18.53
CA SER A 113 13.98 -2.61 18.43
C SER A 113 15.31 -2.16 19.07
N GLN A 114 15.69 -0.89 18.87
CA GLN A 114 16.88 -0.32 19.51
C GLN A 114 16.74 -0.20 21.03
N ALA A 115 15.55 0.17 21.53
CA ALA A 115 15.28 0.25 22.96
C ALA A 115 15.41 -1.13 23.63
N ASP A 116 14.85 -2.17 23.00
CA ASP A 116 14.96 -3.55 23.48
C ASP A 116 16.41 -4.03 23.51
N ALA A 117 17.19 -3.75 22.46
CA ALA A 117 18.61 -4.11 22.40
C ALA A 117 19.41 -3.44 23.54
N ARG A 118 19.19 -2.13 23.77
CA ARG A 118 19.80 -1.40 24.89
C ARG A 118 19.42 -2.01 26.24
N GLN A 119 18.16 -2.39 26.42
CA GLN A 119 17.70 -3.00 27.66
C GLN A 119 18.37 -4.37 27.91
N ARG A 120 18.51 -5.21 26.87
CA ARG A 120 19.20 -6.51 26.96
C ARG A 120 20.66 -6.36 27.36
N LEU A 121 21.40 -5.42 26.76
CA LEU A 121 22.79 -5.14 27.13
C LEU A 121 22.90 -4.73 28.60
N SER A 122 22.04 -3.83 29.08
CA SER A 122 22.03 -3.39 30.48
C SER A 122 21.75 -4.53 31.48
N ARG A 123 20.96 -5.54 31.07
CA ARG A 123 20.65 -6.71 31.88
C ARG A 123 21.84 -7.68 31.93
N THR A 124 22.54 -7.87 30.81
CA THR A 124 23.74 -8.71 30.76
C THR A 124 24.87 -8.12 31.62
N SER A 125 25.14 -6.81 31.52
CA SER A 125 26.16 -6.16 32.36
C SER A 125 25.85 -6.24 33.85
N ARG A 126 24.58 -6.07 34.25
CA ARG A 126 24.16 -6.24 35.65
C ARG A 126 24.32 -7.67 36.17
N LYS A 127 24.12 -8.68 35.31
CA LYS A 127 24.37 -10.09 35.68
C LYS A 127 25.86 -10.35 35.89
N CYS A 128 26.73 -9.83 35.02
CA CYS A 128 28.18 -9.98 35.18
C CYS A 128 28.70 -9.27 36.45
N ALA A 129 28.16 -8.10 36.79
CA ALA A 129 28.56 -7.36 37.99
C ALA A 129 28.06 -7.97 39.32
N ARG A 130 27.13 -8.93 39.30
CA ARG A 130 26.57 -9.59 40.48
C ARG A 130 27.20 -10.97 40.76
N VAL A 131 28.06 -11.45 39.86
CA VAL A 131 28.74 -12.77 39.96
C VAL A 131 30.20 -12.63 40.43
N LEU A 132 30.67 -11.39 40.67
CA LEU A 132 31.95 -11.07 41.31
C LEU A 132 31.69 -10.58 42.73
#